data_AF-A0A8S4QWX4-F1
#
_entry.id   AF-A0A8S4QWX4-F1
#
_cell.length_a   1.000
_cell.length_b   1.000
_cell.length_c   1.000
_cell.angle_alpha   90.00
_cell.angle_beta   90.00
_cell.angle_gamma   90.00
#
_symmetry.space_group_name_H-M   'P 1'
#
loop_
_entity.id
_entity.type
_entity.pdbx_description
1 polymer ?
#
loop_
_entity_poly.entity_id
_entity_poly.type
_entity_poly.pdbx_seq_one_letter_code
_entity_poly.pdbx_strand_id
1 'polypeptide(L)'
;MNAKKILQKPSLAYTSNQNYSKPPKTPNPHLQCLGTPHIDSFNYMVQDGLKAAIADLIPAEFEMPGGEKVKVTIEEAAFARPSVPIEAVGVKNQNVLPTECRQRAATYKGDFKIRLCFDVDG
;
A
#
# COMPACT_ATOMS: atom_id res chain seq x y z
N MET A 1 -41.23 3.96 6.72
CA MET A 1 -41.28 5.14 5.83
C MET A 1 -40.36 6.21 6.40
N ASN A 2 -39.15 6.35 5.86
CA ASN A 2 -38.15 7.29 6.37
C ASN A 2 -38.53 8.73 6.00
N ALA A 3 -38.62 9.61 6.98
CA ALA A 3 -38.92 11.02 6.78
C ALA A 3 -37.94 11.63 5.76
N LYS A 4 -38.48 12.27 4.72
CA LYS A 4 -37.70 13.01 3.72
C LYS A 4 -36.74 13.95 4.47
N LYS A 5 -35.42 13.80 4.25
CA LYS A 5 -34.41 14.75 4.74
C LYS A 5 -34.84 16.15 4.28
N ILE A 6 -35.35 16.95 5.22
CA ILE A 6 -35.67 18.35 4.97
C ILE A 6 -34.35 19.00 4.56
N LEU A 7 -34.31 19.60 3.36
CA LEU A 7 -33.17 20.38 2.88
C LEU A 7 -32.94 21.53 3.86
N GLN A 8 -32.01 21.33 4.80
CA GLN A 8 -31.59 22.39 5.70
C GLN A 8 -30.90 23.47 4.86
N LYS A 9 -31.28 24.73 5.09
CA LYS A 9 -30.60 25.88 4.52
C LYS A 9 -29.11 25.83 4.90
N PRO A 10 -28.18 26.24 4.03
CA PRO A 10 -26.76 26.29 4.38
C PRO A 10 -26.57 27.14 5.64
N SER A 11 -25.78 26.62 6.59
CA SER A 11 -25.54 27.28 7.88
C SER A 11 -24.05 27.37 8.16
N LEU A 12 -23.64 28.41 8.91
CA LEU A 12 -22.26 28.59 9.38
C LEU A 12 -21.96 27.76 10.64
N ALA A 13 -22.82 26.81 11.02
CA ALA A 13 -22.73 26.10 12.29
C ALA A 13 -21.40 25.35 12.51
N TYR A 14 -20.76 24.90 11.44
CA TYR A 14 -19.47 24.21 11.50
C TYR A 14 -18.28 25.18 11.59
N THR A 15 -18.34 26.32 10.91
CA THR A 15 -17.29 27.35 10.92
C THR A 15 -17.34 28.26 12.14
N SER A 16 -18.51 28.44 12.75
CA SER A 16 -18.68 29.24 13.98
C SER A 16 -18.34 28.47 15.26
N ASN A 17 -18.02 27.17 15.17
CA ASN A 17 -17.63 26.37 16.32
C ASN A 17 -16.26 26.82 16.84
N GLN A 18 -16.13 27.02 18.16
CA GLN A 18 -14.88 27.38 18.83
C GLN A 18 -13.73 26.40 18.54
N ASN A 19 -14.05 25.14 18.21
CA ASN A 19 -13.07 24.11 17.87
C ASN A 19 -12.85 23.93 16.36
N TYR A 20 -13.29 24.85 15.51
CA TYR A 20 -13.11 24.74 14.05
C TYR A 20 -11.64 24.55 13.64
N SER A 21 -10.70 25.12 14.39
CA SER A 21 -9.26 24.98 14.18
C SER A 21 -8.67 23.63 14.61
N LYS A 22 -9.43 22.80 15.34
CA LYS A 22 -8.97 21.50 15.84
C LYS A 22 -9.59 20.38 15.00
N PRO A 23 -8.77 19.57 14.30
CA PRO A 23 -9.26 18.40 13.61
C PRO A 23 -10.01 17.46 14.58
N PRO A 24 -11.21 16.96 14.22
CA PRO A 24 -11.93 16.02 15.05
C PRO A 24 -11.15 14.70 15.17
N LYS A 25 -11.22 14.06 16.34
CA LYS A 25 -10.53 12.77 16.59
C LYS A 25 -11.14 11.63 15.78
N THR A 26 -12.44 11.70 15.52
CA THR A 26 -13.18 10.70 14.76
C THR A 26 -13.39 11.19 13.33
N PRO A 27 -12.97 10.41 12.31
CA PRO A 27 -13.18 10.77 10.92
C PRO A 27 -14.67 10.75 10.56
N ASN A 28 -15.07 11.60 9.61
CA ASN A 28 -16.44 11.63 9.11
C ASN A 28 -16.68 10.38 8.23
N PRO A 29 -17.66 9.52 8.57
CA PRO A 29 -17.91 8.28 7.83
C PRO A 29 -18.28 8.52 6.35
N HIS A 30 -18.94 9.64 6.05
CA HIS A 30 -19.31 10.00 4.68
C HIS A 30 -18.11 10.44 3.82
N LEU A 31 -17.06 10.96 4.44
CA LEU A 31 -15.82 11.28 3.71
C LEU A 31 -14.94 10.03 3.57
N GLN A 32 -14.93 9.18 4.58
CA GLN A 32 -14.16 7.94 4.57
C GLN A 32 -14.64 6.98 3.47
N CYS A 33 -15.96 6.87 3.25
CA CYS A 33 -16.52 5.97 2.25
C CYS A 33 -16.03 6.26 0.82
N LEU A 34 -15.64 7.51 0.52
CA LEU A 34 -15.15 7.91 -0.80
C LEU A 34 -13.81 7.23 -1.15
N GLY A 35 -12.94 7.01 -0.16
CA GLY A 35 -11.63 6.39 -0.36
C GLY A 35 -11.56 4.92 0.03
N THR A 36 -12.56 4.43 0.77
CA THR A 36 -12.62 3.05 1.30
C THR A 36 -12.34 1.96 0.24
N PRO A 37 -12.98 1.94 -0.95
CA PRO A 37 -12.74 0.87 -1.92
C PRO A 37 -11.30 0.83 -2.45
N HIS A 38 -10.62 1.98 -2.53
CA HIS A 38 -9.22 2.03 -2.97
C HIS A 38 -8.26 1.54 -1.88
N ILE A 39 -8.55 1.89 -0.62
CA ILE A 39 -7.75 1.44 0.53
C ILE A 39 -7.92 -0.07 0.72
N ASP A 40 -9.15 -0.55 0.66
CA ASP A 40 -9.46 -1.96 0.90
C ASP A 40 -8.91 -2.86 -0.19
N SER A 41 -9.03 -2.45 -1.47
CA SER A 41 -8.46 -3.22 -2.59
C SER A 41 -6.93 -3.30 -2.50
N PHE A 42 -6.25 -2.21 -2.11
CA PHE A 42 -4.80 -2.23 -1.88
C PHE A 42 -4.42 -3.10 -0.68
N ASN A 43 -5.14 -3.00 0.43
CA ASN A 43 -4.89 -3.83 1.61
C ASN A 43 -5.05 -5.32 1.31
N TYR A 44 -6.12 -5.68 0.58
CA TYR A 44 -6.33 -7.05 0.11
C TYR A 44 -5.18 -7.53 -0.77
N MET A 45 -4.76 -6.71 -1.76
CA MET A 45 -3.64 -7.04 -2.64
C MET A 45 -2.37 -7.37 -1.84
N VAL A 46 -2.02 -6.55 -0.83
CA VAL A 46 -0.80 -6.74 -0.02
C VAL A 46 -0.90 -7.94 0.92
N GLN A 47 -2.07 -8.19 1.52
CA GLN A 47 -2.24 -9.23 2.55
C GLN A 47 -2.39 -10.63 1.95
N ASP A 48 -3.27 -10.76 0.96
CA ASP A 48 -3.71 -12.05 0.42
C ASP A 48 -3.52 -12.14 -1.10
N GLY A 49 -3.76 -11.05 -1.83
CA GLY A 49 -3.74 -11.05 -3.30
C GLY A 49 -2.40 -11.46 -3.90
N LEU A 50 -1.28 -10.97 -3.33
CA LEU A 50 0.06 -11.36 -3.78
C LEU A 50 0.34 -12.85 -3.57
N LYS A 51 -0.06 -13.41 -2.42
CA LYS A 51 0.14 -14.84 -2.14
C LYS A 51 -0.65 -15.71 -3.12
N ALA A 52 -1.90 -15.32 -3.38
CA ALA A 52 -2.73 -16.00 -4.38
C ALA A 52 -2.12 -15.90 -5.78
N ALA A 53 -1.61 -14.74 -6.17
CA ALA A 53 -0.96 -14.54 -7.48
C ALA A 53 0.33 -15.36 -7.64
N ILE A 54 1.12 -15.50 -6.57
CA ILE A 54 2.33 -16.34 -6.58
C ILE A 54 1.96 -17.82 -6.70
N ALA A 55 0.93 -18.28 -5.98
CA ALA A 55 0.49 -19.67 -6.02
C ALA A 55 -0.05 -20.10 -7.39
N ASP A 56 -0.60 -19.16 -8.17
CA ASP A 56 -1.12 -19.40 -9.53
C ASP A 56 -0.04 -19.27 -10.62
N LEU A 57 1.17 -18.79 -10.26
CA LEU A 57 2.21 -18.52 -11.24
C LEU A 57 2.85 -19.82 -11.77
N ILE A 58 2.96 -19.92 -13.10
CA ILE A 58 3.62 -21.06 -13.75
C ILE A 58 5.15 -20.92 -13.61
N PRO A 59 5.86 -21.95 -13.13
CA PRO A 59 7.32 -21.97 -13.08
C PRO A 59 7.95 -21.77 -14.47
N ALA A 60 9.07 -21.07 -14.54
CA ALA A 60 9.84 -20.95 -15.77
C ALA A 60 10.87 -22.09 -15.85
N GLU A 61 10.75 -22.93 -16.87
CA GLU A 61 11.63 -24.09 -17.08
C GLU A 61 12.39 -23.94 -18.41
N PHE A 62 13.70 -24.15 -18.38
CA PHE A 62 14.53 -24.15 -19.58
C PHE A 62 15.71 -25.12 -19.46
N GLU A 63 16.17 -25.62 -20.61
CA GLU A 63 17.33 -26.51 -20.70
C GLU A 63 18.59 -25.70 -21.01
N MET A 64 19.67 -25.98 -20.27
CA MET A 64 20.98 -25.42 -20.55
C MET A 64 21.70 -26.22 -21.65
N PRO A 65 22.71 -25.65 -22.33
CA PRO A 65 23.47 -26.35 -23.36
C PRO A 65 24.14 -27.66 -22.89
N GLY A 66 24.33 -27.82 -21.58
CA GLY A 66 24.86 -29.05 -20.96
C GLY A 66 23.84 -30.17 -20.73
N GLY A 67 22.55 -29.95 -21.06
CA GLY A 67 21.46 -30.91 -20.84
C GLY A 67 20.79 -30.82 -19.47
N GLU A 68 21.26 -29.92 -18.60
CA GLU A 68 20.68 -29.65 -17.28
C GLU A 68 19.35 -28.89 -17.42
N LYS A 69 18.35 -29.27 -16.62
CA LYS A 69 17.04 -28.61 -16.57
C LYS A 69 16.99 -27.63 -15.41
N VAL A 70 16.77 -26.36 -15.71
CA VAL A 70 16.64 -25.31 -14.68
C VAL A 70 15.18 -24.91 -14.55
N LYS A 71 14.66 -24.96 -13.32
CA LYS A 71 13.34 -24.49 -12.94
C LYS A 71 13.47 -23.28 -12.02
N VAL A 72 12.83 -22.18 -12.41
CA VAL A 72 12.79 -20.94 -11.64
C VAL A 72 11.38 -20.71 -11.12
N THR A 73 11.26 -20.53 -9.81
CA THR A 73 10.00 -20.24 -9.13
C THR A 73 10.11 -19.00 -8.25
N ILE A 74 8.99 -18.32 -8.06
CA ILE A 74 8.85 -17.27 -7.06
C ILE A 74 8.19 -17.90 -5.84
N GLU A 75 8.86 -17.90 -4.69
CA GLU A 75 8.31 -18.47 -3.45
C GLU A 75 7.53 -17.42 -2.65
N GLU A 76 8.06 -16.19 -2.60
CA GLU A 76 7.56 -15.15 -1.72
C GLU A 76 7.77 -13.78 -2.35
N ALA A 77 6.80 -12.87 -2.20
CA ALA A 77 6.98 -11.46 -2.53
C ALA A 77 6.30 -10.57 -1.50
N ALA A 78 6.96 -9.48 -1.11
CA ALA A 78 6.47 -8.57 -0.07
C ALA A 78 6.89 -7.12 -0.33
N PHE A 79 6.02 -6.20 0.09
CA PHE A 79 6.30 -4.77 0.11
C PHE A 79 6.80 -4.32 1.49
N ALA A 80 7.91 -3.58 1.50
CA ALA A 80 8.36 -2.83 2.66
C ALA A 80 7.67 -1.46 2.70
N ARG A 81 7.56 -0.90 3.92
CA ARG A 81 7.08 0.47 4.08
C ARG A 81 8.12 1.45 3.53
N PRO A 82 7.71 2.63 3.00
CA PRO A 82 8.64 3.66 2.56
C PRO A 82 9.58 4.09 3.69
N SER A 83 10.87 3.80 3.51
CA SER A 83 11.92 4.14 4.46
C SER A 83 13.14 4.69 3.73
N VAL A 84 13.94 5.48 4.43
CA VAL A 84 15.26 5.86 3.93
C VAL A 84 16.20 4.65 3.95
N PRO A 85 17.22 4.60 3.07
CA PRO A 85 18.21 3.53 3.08
C PRO A 85 18.92 3.41 4.43
N ILE A 86 19.22 2.18 4.84
CA ILE A 86 19.87 1.89 6.14
C ILE A 86 21.27 2.53 6.21
N GLU A 87 21.93 2.68 5.07
CA GLU A 87 23.26 3.29 4.93
C GLU A 87 23.28 4.81 5.13
N ALA A 88 22.12 5.45 5.27
CA ALA A 88 22.03 6.89 5.45
C ALA A 88 22.59 7.30 6.83
N VAL A 89 23.72 8.00 6.81
CA VAL A 89 24.41 8.47 8.03
C VAL A 89 23.61 9.59 8.70
N GLY A 90 23.48 9.53 10.03
CA GLY A 90 22.88 10.60 10.84
C GLY A 90 21.35 10.59 10.92
N VAL A 91 20.69 9.55 10.41
CA VAL A 91 19.23 9.42 10.46
C VAL A 91 18.76 8.82 11.79
N LYS A 92 17.92 9.55 12.53
CA LYS A 92 17.27 9.04 13.76
C LYS A 92 15.98 8.27 13.50
N ASN A 93 15.22 8.64 12.47
CA ASN A 93 13.97 8.00 12.09
C ASN A 93 13.99 7.70 10.59
N GLN A 94 13.85 6.42 10.24
CA GLN A 94 13.92 5.99 8.86
C GLN A 94 12.58 6.09 8.12
N ASN A 95 11.47 6.36 8.82
CA ASN A 95 10.15 6.45 8.21
C ASN A 95 10.03 7.69 7.32
N VAL A 96 9.72 7.48 6.05
CA VAL A 96 9.42 8.56 5.11
C VAL A 96 7.93 8.86 5.18
N LEU A 97 7.55 10.13 5.20
CA LEU A 97 6.14 10.54 5.23
C LEU A 97 5.67 11.04 3.85
N PRO A 98 4.40 10.80 3.48
CA PRO A 98 3.87 11.33 2.22
C PRO A 98 3.98 12.85 2.08
N THR A 99 3.90 13.59 3.20
CA THR A 99 4.07 15.06 3.23
C THR A 99 5.46 15.50 2.84
N GLU A 100 6.49 14.81 3.35
CA GLU A 100 7.90 15.08 3.02
C GLU A 100 8.15 14.85 1.53
N CYS A 101 7.66 13.73 0.99
CA CYS A 101 7.78 13.43 -0.44
C CYS A 101 7.17 14.53 -1.32
N ARG A 102 6.00 15.08 -0.94
CA ARG A 102 5.38 16.20 -1.65
C ARG A 102 6.23 17.46 -1.63
N GLN A 103 6.85 17.78 -0.50
CA GLN A 103 7.72 18.96 -0.36
C GLN A 103 9.04 18.80 -1.11
N ARG A 104 9.62 17.60 -1.08
CA ARG A 104 10.89 17.26 -1.73
C ARG A 104 10.76 16.98 -3.23
N ALA A 105 9.54 17.02 -3.78
CA ALA A 105 9.22 16.57 -5.14
C ALA A 105 9.76 15.14 -5.42
N ALA A 106 9.59 14.25 -4.44
CA ALA A 106 10.03 12.86 -4.49
C ALA A 106 8.84 11.90 -4.48
N THR A 107 9.07 10.65 -4.89
CA THR A 107 8.04 9.60 -4.89
C THR A 107 7.93 8.92 -3.53
N TYR A 108 6.71 8.77 -3.02
CA TYR A 108 6.42 7.94 -1.86
C TYR A 108 6.38 6.47 -2.28
N LYS A 109 7.51 5.76 -2.17
CA LYS A 109 7.70 4.37 -2.61
C LYS A 109 8.34 3.51 -1.51
N GLY A 110 7.96 2.25 -1.46
CA GLY A 110 8.57 1.23 -0.61
C GLY A 110 9.25 0.16 -1.46
N ASP A 111 10.18 -0.57 -0.87
CA ASP A 111 10.90 -1.63 -1.57
C ASP A 111 10.01 -2.84 -1.79
N PHE A 112 10.07 -3.42 -3.00
CA PHE A 112 9.42 -4.69 -3.30
C PHE A 112 10.48 -5.78 -3.37
N LYS A 113 10.38 -6.78 -2.50
CA LYS A 113 11.35 -7.86 -2.39
C LYS A 113 10.69 -9.17 -2.81
N ILE A 114 11.41 -9.95 -3.62
CA ILE A 114 10.97 -11.24 -4.14
C ILE A 114 12.03 -12.28 -3.79
N ARG A 115 11.59 -13.45 -3.32
CA ARG A 115 12.43 -14.63 -3.13
C ARG A 115 12.28 -15.54 -4.35
N LEU A 116 13.37 -15.68 -5.09
CA LEU A 116 13.49 -16.58 -6.23
C LEU A 116 14.13 -17.89 -5.77
N CYS A 117 13.58 -19.01 -6.22
CA CYS A 117 14.14 -20.33 -6.02
C CYS A 117 14.54 -20.92 -7.37
N PHE A 118 15.77 -21.43 -7.42
CA PHE A 118 16.38 -22.04 -8.59
C PHE A 118 16.62 -23.50 -8.27
N ASP A 119 16.06 -24.36 -9.10
CA ASP A 119 16.16 -25.81 -8.98
C ASP A 119 16.81 -26.34 -10.26
N VAL A 120 17.86 -27.15 -10.12
CA VAL A 120 18.63 -27.69 -11.24
C VAL A 120 18.55 -29.21 -11.16
N ASP A 121 18.00 -29.81 -12.21
CA ASP A 121 17.77 -31.26 -12.35
C ASP A 121 16.78 -31.89 -11.35
N GLY A 122 16.04 -31.07 -10.59
CA GLY A 122 14.92 -31.49 -9.74
C GLY A 122 15.25 -31.70 -8.27
#